data_AF-A0AAV6XYC0-F1
#
_entry.id   AF-A0AAV6XYC0-F1
#
_cell.length_a   1.000
_cell.length_b   1.000
_cell.length_c   1.000
_cell.angle_alpha   90.00
_cell.angle_beta   90.00
_cell.angle_gamma   90.00
#
_symmetry.space_group_name_H-M   'P 1'
#
loop_
_entity.id
_entity.type
_entity.pdbx_description
1 polymer ?
#
loop_
_entity_poly.entity_id
_entity_poly.type
_entity_poly.pdbx_seq_one_letter_code
_entity_poly.pdbx_strand_id
1 'polypeptide(L)'
;MEEKRIEEALPEGLEVELMPKHVAVIMDGNRRWARERGMPPVHGHREAKRVVIELTSLSSKWGIKVLSLFAFSTENWSRAQEELEGLMGLFEEVVATFDEGDFERYNVRVTFIGDKSSRLPEPLLEKMKLAEERTKANKGLHLVIGLNYSGRYDIMQATRSIAGKAKDGILRIEDINEKLIDDELLTNCTEFSTPDLLIRTSGEQRISNFMLWQLAYTELYFPIKKFPDFEEQDYVEALISFQKRDRRFGGKKYT
;
A
#
# COMPACT_ATOMS: atom_id res chain seq x y z
N MET A 1 -5.28 31.26 -6.30
CA MET A 1 -4.27 31.10 -7.35
C MET A 1 -4.37 29.66 -7.79
N GLU A 2 -4.98 29.41 -8.94
CA GLU A 2 -5.04 28.07 -9.55
C GLU A 2 -3.60 27.56 -9.76
N GLU A 3 -3.21 26.52 -9.05
CA GLU A 3 -2.03 25.74 -9.41
C GLU A 3 -2.33 25.05 -10.74
N LYS A 4 -1.74 25.57 -11.83
CA LYS A 4 -1.60 24.81 -13.06
C LYS A 4 -0.75 23.57 -12.75
N ARG A 5 -1.40 22.46 -12.40
CA ARG A 5 -0.80 21.13 -12.59
C ARG A 5 -0.41 21.05 -14.06
N ILE A 6 0.88 20.95 -14.33
CA ILE A 6 1.34 20.45 -15.62
C ILE A 6 0.83 19.01 -15.65
N GLU A 7 -0.31 18.79 -16.30
CA GLU A 7 -0.77 17.46 -16.66
C GLU A 7 0.23 16.93 -17.69
N GLU A 8 1.29 16.28 -17.20
CA GLU A 8 2.10 15.41 -18.04
C GLU A 8 1.14 14.39 -18.68
N ALA A 9 1.21 14.26 -20.00
CA ALA A 9 0.32 13.38 -20.74
C ALA A 9 0.44 11.95 -20.21
N LEU A 10 -0.70 11.28 -20.02
CA LEU A 10 -0.70 9.86 -19.67
C LEU A 10 0.10 9.06 -20.72
N PRO A 11 0.78 8.00 -20.29
CA PRO A 11 1.37 7.03 -21.22
C PRO A 11 0.35 6.52 -22.24
N GLU A 12 0.84 6.21 -23.44
CA GLU A 12 0.00 5.69 -24.53
C GLU A 12 -0.77 4.43 -24.09
N GLY A 13 -2.07 4.38 -24.38
CA GLY A 13 -2.94 3.25 -24.04
C GLY A 13 -3.62 3.34 -22.67
N LEU A 14 -3.35 4.37 -21.87
CA LEU A 14 -4.09 4.68 -20.64
C LEU A 14 -5.14 5.77 -20.87
N GLU A 15 -6.35 5.51 -20.37
CA GLU A 15 -7.46 6.46 -20.36
C GLU A 15 -7.67 6.98 -18.93
N VAL A 16 -7.75 8.31 -18.76
CA VAL A 16 -7.92 8.97 -17.45
C VAL A 16 -9.14 8.42 -16.71
N GLU A 17 -10.24 8.21 -17.42
CA GLU A 17 -11.54 7.90 -16.81
C GLU A 17 -11.67 6.45 -16.34
N LEU A 18 -10.74 5.61 -16.80
CA LEU A 18 -10.64 4.20 -16.43
C LEU A 18 -9.53 3.97 -15.40
N MET A 19 -8.86 5.01 -14.90
CA MET A 19 -7.80 4.85 -13.92
C MET A 19 -8.32 4.27 -12.59
N PRO A 20 -7.60 3.30 -11.99
CA PRO A 20 -7.92 2.85 -10.65
C PRO A 20 -7.73 4.00 -9.66
N LYS A 21 -8.66 4.14 -8.71
CA LYS A 21 -8.53 5.12 -7.64
C LYS A 21 -7.56 4.62 -6.57
N HIS A 22 -7.51 3.31 -6.35
CA HIS A 22 -6.64 2.68 -5.37
C HIS A 22 -5.87 1.51 -5.97
N VAL A 23 -4.54 1.60 -5.95
CA VAL A 23 -3.63 0.50 -6.31
C VAL A 23 -2.95 -0.02 -5.05
N ALA A 24 -2.96 -1.34 -4.88
CA ALA A 24 -2.23 -2.05 -3.84
C ALA A 24 -1.05 -2.82 -4.45
N VAL A 25 0.11 -2.81 -3.80
CA VAL A 25 1.34 -3.45 -4.31
C VAL A 25 1.99 -4.34 -3.25
N ILE A 26 2.18 -5.61 -3.58
CA ILE A 26 3.01 -6.55 -2.82
C ILE A 26 4.40 -6.58 -3.48
N MET A 27 5.36 -5.96 -2.80
CA MET A 27 6.73 -5.71 -3.27
C MET A 27 7.63 -6.95 -3.12
N ASP A 28 7.30 -8.03 -3.81
CA ASP A 28 7.99 -9.33 -3.70
C ASP A 28 9.17 -9.45 -4.67
N GLY A 29 10.15 -10.29 -4.30
CA GLY A 29 11.31 -10.62 -5.13
C GLY A 29 12.63 -10.00 -4.68
N ASN A 30 12.65 -9.05 -3.74
CA ASN A 30 13.86 -8.31 -3.32
C ASN A 30 15.04 -9.23 -2.94
N ARG A 31 14.80 -10.25 -2.11
CA ARG A 31 15.84 -11.19 -1.67
C ARG A 31 16.34 -12.08 -2.81
N ARG A 32 15.44 -12.53 -3.69
CA ARG A 32 15.79 -13.36 -4.86
C ARG A 32 16.63 -12.54 -5.85
N TRP A 33 16.25 -11.29 -6.06
CA TRP A 33 16.97 -10.34 -6.92
C TRP A 33 18.42 -10.14 -6.47
N ALA A 34 18.64 -9.93 -5.16
CA ALA A 34 19.99 -9.76 -4.62
C ALA A 34 20.82 -11.05 -4.74
N ARG A 35 20.24 -12.20 -4.39
CA ARG A 35 20.93 -13.50 -4.46
C ARG A 35 21.37 -13.87 -5.87
N GLU A 36 20.52 -13.64 -6.87
CA GLU A 36 20.85 -13.90 -8.27
C GLU A 36 22.02 -13.05 -8.78
N ARG A 37 22.30 -11.92 -8.13
CA ARG A 37 23.41 -11.02 -8.42
C ARG A 37 24.62 -11.21 -7.49
N GLY A 38 24.62 -12.25 -6.65
CA GLY A 38 25.68 -12.50 -5.68
C GLY A 38 25.76 -11.45 -4.55
N MET A 39 24.69 -10.68 -4.34
CA MET A 39 24.64 -9.60 -3.35
C MET A 39 23.91 -10.01 -2.06
N PRO A 40 24.26 -9.40 -0.90
CA PRO A 40 23.50 -9.57 0.34
C PRO A 40 22.04 -9.11 0.20
N PRO A 41 21.06 -9.74 0.89
CA PRO A 41 19.63 -9.43 0.77
C PRO A 41 19.26 -7.95 0.93
N VAL A 42 19.96 -7.23 1.81
CA VAL A 42 19.75 -5.79 2.06
C VAL A 42 19.86 -4.94 0.79
N HIS A 43 20.69 -5.34 -0.19
CA HIS A 43 20.85 -4.60 -1.45
C HIS A 43 19.57 -4.61 -2.28
N GLY A 44 18.88 -5.76 -2.35
CA GLY A 44 17.60 -5.84 -3.06
C GLY A 44 16.52 -4.98 -2.40
N HIS A 45 16.57 -4.83 -1.07
CA HIS A 45 15.66 -3.92 -0.37
C HIS A 45 16.03 -2.44 -0.58
N ARG A 46 17.32 -2.10 -0.67
CA ARG A 46 17.76 -0.75 -1.03
C ARG A 46 17.31 -0.35 -2.43
N GLU A 47 17.41 -1.25 -3.42
CA GLU A 47 16.90 -0.98 -4.77
C GLU A 47 15.37 -0.85 -4.80
N ALA A 48 14.66 -1.60 -3.96
CA ALA A 48 13.20 -1.47 -3.81
C ALA A 48 12.77 -0.05 -3.40
N LYS A 49 13.59 0.68 -2.62
CA LYS A 49 13.30 2.07 -2.25
C LYS A 49 13.16 2.98 -3.47
N ARG A 50 14.02 2.84 -4.47
CA ARG A 50 13.96 3.60 -5.72
C ARG A 50 12.61 3.40 -6.42
N VAL A 51 12.20 2.15 -6.55
CA VAL A 51 10.93 1.75 -7.19
C VAL A 51 9.73 2.29 -6.42
N VAL A 52 9.76 2.29 -5.08
CA VAL A 52 8.70 2.89 -4.25
C VAL A 52 8.52 4.39 -4.54
N ILE A 53 9.62 5.14 -4.61
CA ILE A 53 9.59 6.57 -4.91
C ILE A 53 9.03 6.81 -6.32
N GLU A 54 9.49 6.03 -7.29
CA GLU A 54 9.03 6.09 -8.68
C GLU A 54 7.52 5.79 -8.79
N LEU A 55 7.04 4.68 -8.24
CA LEU A 55 5.61 4.33 -8.27
C LEU A 55 4.74 5.36 -7.55
N THR A 56 5.23 5.95 -6.44
CA THR A 56 4.52 7.04 -5.75
C THR A 56 4.42 8.26 -6.65
N SER A 57 5.51 8.67 -7.29
CA SER A 57 5.53 9.82 -8.19
C SER A 57 4.59 9.61 -9.37
N LEU A 58 4.68 8.47 -10.06
CA LEU A 58 3.82 8.11 -11.19
C LEU A 58 2.35 8.06 -10.78
N SER A 59 2.03 7.44 -9.63
CA SER A 59 0.66 7.37 -9.13
C SER A 59 0.08 8.77 -8.84
N SER A 60 0.88 9.66 -8.23
CA SER A 60 0.46 11.04 -7.98
C SER A 60 0.23 11.81 -9.29
N LYS A 61 1.15 11.65 -10.26
CA LYS A 61 1.07 12.29 -11.59
C LYS A 61 -0.15 11.83 -12.38
N TRP A 62 -0.44 10.53 -12.39
CA TRP A 62 -1.51 9.92 -13.18
C TRP A 62 -2.88 9.93 -12.48
N GLY A 63 -3.01 10.66 -11.37
CA GLY A 63 -4.30 10.90 -10.72
C GLY A 63 -4.84 9.77 -9.85
N ILE A 64 -4.04 8.72 -9.60
CA ILE A 64 -4.35 7.67 -8.62
C ILE A 64 -4.45 8.32 -7.24
N LYS A 65 -5.47 7.95 -6.46
CA LYS A 65 -5.79 8.59 -5.18
C LYS A 65 -5.10 7.92 -4.01
N VAL A 66 -4.95 6.60 -4.07
CA VAL A 66 -4.33 5.80 -3.00
C VAL A 66 -3.35 4.81 -3.60
N LEU A 67 -2.15 4.76 -3.02
CA LEU A 67 -1.18 3.70 -3.26
C LEU A 67 -0.93 2.97 -1.94
N SER A 68 -1.26 1.68 -1.86
CA SER A 68 -0.98 0.86 -0.68
C SER A 68 0.18 -0.08 -0.91
N LEU A 69 1.20 -0.03 -0.05
CA LEU A 69 2.41 -0.84 -0.18
C LEU A 69 2.50 -1.86 0.95
N PHE A 70 2.69 -3.13 0.63
CA PHE A 70 2.93 -4.16 1.63
C PHE A 70 4.42 -4.23 1.99
N ALA A 71 4.84 -3.45 2.98
CA ALA A 71 6.24 -3.28 3.34
C ALA A 71 6.76 -4.40 4.27
N PHE A 72 5.99 -4.76 5.30
CA PHE A 72 6.39 -5.78 6.27
C PHE A 72 5.17 -6.50 6.87
N SER A 73 5.12 -7.83 6.74
CA SER A 73 4.01 -8.63 7.27
C SER A 73 4.25 -9.12 8.70
N THR A 74 3.19 -9.47 9.43
CA THR A 74 3.29 -10.11 10.76
C THR A 74 4.07 -11.44 10.72
N GLU A 75 4.06 -12.15 9.59
CA GLU A 75 4.80 -13.39 9.41
C GLU A 75 6.29 -13.15 9.13
N ASN A 76 6.71 -11.92 8.79
CA ASN A 76 8.11 -11.61 8.53
C ASN A 76 8.98 -11.62 9.78
N TRP A 77 8.40 -11.59 10.98
CA TRP A 77 9.13 -11.77 12.25
C TRP A 77 9.82 -13.13 12.39
N SER A 78 9.51 -14.12 11.54
CA SER A 78 10.21 -15.41 11.54
C SER A 78 11.55 -15.37 10.79
N ARG A 79 11.99 -14.21 10.30
CA ARG A 79 13.26 -14.02 9.58
C ARG A 79 14.43 -13.91 10.57
N ALA A 80 15.66 -14.05 10.06
CA ALA A 80 16.86 -13.92 10.88
C ALA A 80 16.98 -12.50 11.48
N GLN A 81 17.47 -12.41 12.71
CA GLN A 81 17.55 -11.16 13.47
C GLN A 81 18.33 -10.06 12.71
N GLU A 82 19.45 -10.42 12.10
CA GLU A 82 20.27 -9.51 11.29
C GLU A 82 19.51 -8.95 10.07
N GLU A 83 18.61 -9.75 9.46
CA GLU A 83 17.75 -9.29 8.37
C GLU A 83 16.67 -8.33 8.89
N LEU A 84 16.12 -8.59 10.08
CA LEU A 84 15.13 -7.71 10.70
C LEU A 84 15.73 -6.34 11.02
N GLU A 85 16.91 -6.29 11.61
CA GLU A 85 17.61 -5.04 11.93
C GLU A 85 17.91 -4.21 10.67
N GLY A 86 18.41 -4.86 9.62
CA GLY A 86 18.65 -4.20 8.33
C GLY A 86 17.37 -3.68 7.67
N LEU A 87 16.24 -4.39 7.81
CA LEU A 87 14.94 -3.92 7.32
C LEU A 87 14.41 -2.72 8.10
N MET A 88 14.56 -2.72 9.43
CA MET A 88 14.15 -1.57 10.25
C MET A 88 14.97 -0.32 9.90
N GLY A 89 16.29 -0.45 9.77
CA GLY A 89 17.15 0.64 9.31
C GLY A 89 16.77 1.16 7.92
N LEU A 90 16.39 0.27 7.00
CA LEU A 90 15.92 0.70 5.68
C LEU A 90 14.56 1.42 5.77
N PHE A 91 13.64 0.97 6.61
CA PHE A 91 12.38 1.70 6.81
C PHE A 91 12.65 3.08 7.36
N GLU A 92 13.59 3.22 8.29
CA GLU A 92 14.02 4.53 8.77
C GLU A 92 14.58 5.42 7.65
N GLU A 93 15.38 4.87 6.73
CA GLU A 93 15.91 5.60 5.55
C GLU A 93 14.81 5.99 4.57
N VAL A 94 13.81 5.13 4.35
CA VAL A 94 12.65 5.42 3.49
C VAL A 94 11.79 6.51 4.12
N VAL A 95 11.58 6.44 5.44
CA VAL A 95 10.81 7.44 6.16
C VAL A 95 11.53 8.78 6.15
N ALA A 96 12.85 8.79 6.32
CA ALA A 96 13.65 10.00 6.23
C ALA A 96 13.60 10.65 4.82
N THR A 97 13.45 9.89 3.74
CA THR A 97 13.24 10.51 2.41
C THR A 97 11.90 11.21 2.28
N PHE A 98 10.89 10.89 3.10
CA PHE A 98 9.67 11.69 3.18
C PHE A 98 9.95 13.08 3.81
N ASP A 99 11.01 13.19 4.62
CA ASP A 99 11.39 14.43 5.30
C ASP A 99 12.21 15.39 4.43
N GLU A 100 12.84 14.90 3.35
CA GLU A 100 13.80 15.63 2.50
C GLU A 100 13.15 16.45 1.34
N GLY A 101 11.82 16.60 1.34
CA GLY A 101 11.10 17.54 0.44
C GLY A 101 10.55 16.95 -0.85
N ASP A 102 10.93 15.72 -1.23
CA ASP A 102 10.38 15.05 -2.42
C ASP A 102 8.86 14.83 -2.32
N PHE A 103 8.36 14.54 -1.11
CA PHE A 103 6.93 14.25 -0.91
C PHE A 103 6.09 15.52 -0.68
N GLU A 104 6.71 16.60 -0.19
CA GLU A 104 6.11 17.94 -0.18
C GLU A 104 5.89 18.43 -1.62
N ARG A 105 6.85 18.19 -2.52
CA ARG A 105 6.72 18.49 -3.95
C ARG A 105 5.51 17.81 -4.60
N TYR A 106 5.16 16.59 -4.18
CA TYR A 106 4.03 15.84 -4.74
C TYR A 106 2.76 15.90 -3.88
N ASN A 107 2.74 16.70 -2.81
CA ASN A 107 1.62 16.86 -1.89
C ASN A 107 1.08 15.49 -1.40
N VAL A 108 1.97 14.55 -1.06
CA VAL A 108 1.62 13.18 -0.69
C VAL A 108 1.29 13.11 0.80
N ARG A 109 0.17 12.48 1.15
CA ARG A 109 -0.17 12.11 2.53
C ARG A 109 0.33 10.71 2.83
N VAL A 110 1.03 10.50 3.95
CA VAL A 110 1.52 9.18 4.37
C VAL A 110 0.71 8.66 5.55
N THR A 111 0.41 7.36 5.57
CA THR A 111 -0.20 6.68 6.71
C THR A 111 0.33 5.26 6.84
N PHE A 112 0.67 4.85 8.06
CA PHE A 112 1.11 3.50 8.36
C PHE A 112 -0.03 2.70 9.00
N ILE A 113 -0.32 1.54 8.42
CA ILE A 113 -1.28 0.57 8.96
C ILE A 113 -0.55 -0.69 9.43
N GLY A 114 -1.06 -1.31 10.49
CA GLY A 114 -0.51 -2.52 11.09
C GLY A 114 -0.35 -2.40 12.60
N ASP A 115 0.24 -3.43 13.19
CA ASP A 115 0.44 -3.49 14.64
C ASP A 115 1.61 -2.58 15.07
N LYS A 116 1.27 -1.41 15.62
CA LYS A 116 2.21 -0.42 16.17
C LYS A 116 2.65 -0.72 17.61
N SER A 117 2.54 -1.98 18.06
CA SER A 117 2.99 -2.42 19.40
C SER A 117 4.51 -2.37 19.57
N SER A 118 4.98 -2.67 20.79
CA SER A 118 6.41 -2.68 21.18
C SER A 118 7.31 -3.67 20.41
N ARG A 119 6.75 -4.42 19.44
CA ARG A 119 7.54 -5.21 18.50
C ARG A 119 8.32 -4.36 17.52
N LEU A 120 7.83 -3.16 17.19
CA LEU A 120 8.57 -2.22 16.36
C LEU A 120 9.54 -1.40 17.23
N PRO A 121 10.78 -1.15 16.76
CA PRO A 121 11.72 -0.29 17.47
C PRO A 121 11.15 1.12 17.69
N GLU A 122 11.38 1.69 18.87
CA GLU A 122 10.93 3.04 19.23
C GLU A 122 11.39 4.13 18.22
N PRO A 123 12.65 4.14 17.74
CA PRO A 123 13.09 5.12 16.74
C PRO A 123 12.28 5.05 15.43
N LEU A 124 11.86 3.85 15.02
CA LEU A 124 11.02 3.68 13.83
C LEU A 124 9.60 4.21 14.08
N LEU A 125 9.02 3.92 15.25
CA LEU A 125 7.70 4.44 15.64
C LEU A 125 7.68 5.98 15.68
N GLU A 126 8.73 6.61 16.21
CA GLU A 126 8.88 8.06 16.23
C GLU A 126 8.93 8.66 14.82
N LYS A 127 9.74 8.08 13.93
CA LYS A 127 9.83 8.52 12.52
C LYS A 127 8.51 8.34 11.78
N MET A 128 7.83 7.21 11.96
CA MET A 128 6.50 6.98 11.38
C MET A 128 5.51 8.06 11.81
N LYS A 129 5.46 8.35 13.12
CA LYS A 129 4.58 9.39 13.67
C LYS A 129 4.92 10.77 13.10
N LEU A 130 6.20 11.12 13.00
CA LEU A 130 6.64 12.40 12.44
C LEU A 130 6.18 12.55 10.98
N ALA A 131 6.37 11.51 10.15
CA ALA A 131 5.95 11.52 8.75
C ALA A 131 4.41 11.62 8.60
N GLU A 132 3.64 10.89 9.42
CA GLU A 132 2.18 11.01 9.46
C GLU A 132 1.75 12.45 9.82
N GLU A 133 2.34 13.04 10.87
CA GLU A 133 1.99 14.39 11.33
C GLU A 133 2.36 15.48 10.32
N ARG A 134 3.53 15.39 9.68
CA ARG A 134 3.98 16.35 8.66
C ARG A 134 3.09 16.35 7.43
N THR A 135 2.61 15.17 7.04
CA THR A 135 1.88 14.99 5.76
C THR A 135 0.36 14.92 5.93
N LYS A 136 -0.18 14.99 7.16
CA LYS A 136 -1.63 14.83 7.42
C LYS A 136 -2.53 15.81 6.68
N ALA A 137 -2.03 17.02 6.39
CA ALA A 137 -2.79 18.06 5.71
C ALA A 137 -2.69 17.99 4.17
N ASN A 138 -1.84 17.10 3.66
CA ASN A 138 -1.62 16.93 2.23
C ASN A 138 -2.86 16.33 1.56
N LYS A 139 -3.16 16.80 0.35
CA LYS A 139 -4.39 16.47 -0.40
C LYS A 139 -4.15 15.77 -1.73
N GLY A 140 -2.89 15.46 -2.05
CA GLY A 140 -2.51 14.68 -3.23
C GLY A 140 -2.72 13.19 -3.00
N LEU A 141 -1.80 12.38 -3.53
CA LEU A 141 -1.82 10.92 -3.34
C LEU A 141 -1.76 10.57 -1.85
N HIS A 142 -2.57 9.61 -1.42
CA HIS A 142 -2.46 8.98 -0.11
C HIS A 142 -1.62 7.70 -0.21
N LEU A 143 -0.39 7.75 0.28
CA LEU A 143 0.49 6.61 0.41
C LEU A 143 0.22 5.88 1.73
N VAL A 144 -0.33 4.66 1.63
CA VAL A 144 -0.64 3.80 2.79
C VAL A 144 0.39 2.68 2.87
N ILE A 145 1.12 2.58 3.98
CA ILE A 145 2.22 1.64 4.14
C ILE A 145 1.83 0.59 5.20
N GLY A 146 1.73 -0.67 4.78
CA GLY A 146 1.50 -1.80 5.67
C GLY A 146 2.79 -2.26 6.33
N LEU A 147 2.96 -1.97 7.62
CA LEU A 147 4.12 -2.34 8.43
C LEU A 147 3.68 -3.13 9.65
N ASN A 148 4.27 -4.31 9.86
CA ASN A 148 3.76 -5.29 10.83
C ASN A 148 2.24 -5.52 10.64
N TYR A 149 1.82 -5.56 9.38
CA TYR A 149 0.42 -5.63 8.99
C TYR A 149 0.04 -7.03 8.53
N SER A 150 -1.19 -7.44 8.82
CA SER A 150 -1.86 -8.50 8.09
C SER A 150 -3.38 -8.34 8.15
N GLY A 151 -4.09 -8.81 7.13
CA GLY A 151 -5.54 -8.71 7.04
C GLY A 151 -6.25 -9.48 8.16
N ARG A 152 -5.68 -10.61 8.60
CA ARG A 152 -6.18 -11.31 9.81
C ARG A 152 -6.03 -10.46 11.08
N TYR A 153 -4.90 -9.78 11.25
CA TYR A 153 -4.73 -8.86 12.38
C TYR A 153 -5.73 -7.70 12.30
N ASP A 154 -5.91 -7.13 11.11
CA ASP A 154 -6.83 -6.03 10.86
C ASP A 154 -8.29 -6.39 11.20
N ILE A 155 -8.76 -7.54 10.71
CA ILE A 155 -10.11 -8.05 11.04
C ILE A 155 -10.23 -8.37 12.53
N MET A 156 -9.20 -8.96 13.14
CA MET A 156 -9.21 -9.29 14.57
C MET A 156 -9.30 -8.02 15.43
N GLN A 157 -8.54 -6.97 15.10
CA GLN A 157 -8.55 -5.73 15.89
C GLN A 157 -9.89 -4.99 15.72
N ALA A 158 -10.45 -4.95 14.51
CA ALA A 158 -11.77 -4.39 14.25
C ALA A 158 -12.86 -5.15 15.03
N THR A 159 -12.81 -6.48 15.02
CA THR A 159 -13.74 -7.32 15.78
C THR A 159 -13.67 -7.04 17.29
N ARG A 160 -12.45 -6.87 17.85
CA ARG A 160 -12.28 -6.51 19.27
C ARG A 160 -12.85 -5.12 19.59
N SER A 161 -12.65 -4.14 18.70
CA SER A 161 -13.21 -2.79 18.84
C SER A 161 -14.75 -2.83 18.87
N ILE A 162 -15.38 -3.50 17.89
CA ILE A 162 -16.83 -3.67 17.81
C ILE A 162 -17.38 -4.38 19.05
N ALA A 163 -16.75 -5.49 19.47
CA ALA A 163 -17.18 -6.23 20.65
C ALA A 163 -17.06 -5.41 21.94
N GLY A 164 -16.02 -4.57 22.06
CA GLY A 164 -15.88 -3.62 23.17
C GLY A 164 -17.01 -2.60 23.18
N LYS A 165 -17.29 -1.95 22.05
CA LYS A 165 -18.39 -0.99 21.89
C LYS A 165 -19.76 -1.61 22.20
N ALA A 166 -19.99 -2.87 21.79
CA ALA A 166 -21.21 -3.61 22.11
C ALA A 166 -21.35 -3.88 23.62
N LYS A 167 -20.26 -4.34 24.25
CA LYS A 167 -20.20 -4.60 25.69
C LYS A 167 -20.47 -3.34 26.52
N ASP A 168 -19.97 -2.19 26.05
CA ASP A 168 -20.13 -0.90 26.72
C ASP A 168 -21.48 -0.23 26.40
N GLY A 169 -22.35 -0.87 25.61
CA GLY A 169 -23.67 -0.36 25.25
C GLY A 169 -23.65 0.80 24.24
N ILE A 170 -22.51 1.05 23.59
CA ILE A 170 -22.32 2.10 22.58
C ILE A 170 -22.99 1.71 21.25
N LEU A 171 -23.03 0.40 20.94
CA LEU A 171 -23.72 -0.14 19.77
C LEU A 171 -24.50 -1.40 20.14
N ARG A 172 -25.52 -1.73 19.36
CA ARG A 172 -26.24 -3.01 19.48
C ARG A 172 -25.74 -3.99 18.43
N ILE A 173 -25.94 -5.28 18.67
CA ILE A 173 -25.49 -6.34 17.75
C ILE A 173 -26.14 -6.18 16.37
N GLU A 174 -27.39 -5.71 16.32
CA GLU A 174 -28.16 -5.49 15.10
C GLU A 174 -27.62 -4.30 14.27
N ASP A 175 -26.81 -3.43 14.87
CA ASP A 175 -26.17 -2.31 14.18
C ASP A 175 -24.89 -2.76 13.43
N ILE A 176 -24.43 -4.01 13.63
CA ILE A 176 -23.24 -4.57 12.98
C ILE A 176 -23.58 -4.96 11.53
N ASN A 177 -22.89 -4.32 10.59
CA ASN A 177 -22.99 -4.56 9.15
C ASN A 177 -21.62 -4.35 8.47
N GLU A 178 -21.54 -4.60 7.15
CA GLU A 178 -20.29 -4.46 6.38
C GLU A 178 -19.67 -3.07 6.51
N LYS A 179 -20.48 -2.00 6.47
CA LYS A 179 -20.00 -0.63 6.64
C LYS A 179 -19.34 -0.42 8.01
N LEU A 180 -19.94 -0.93 9.08
CA LEU A 180 -19.33 -0.84 10.41
C LEU A 180 -17.98 -1.56 10.45
N ILE A 181 -17.87 -2.72 9.80
CA ILE A 181 -16.59 -3.44 9.71
C ILE A 181 -15.57 -2.59 8.96
N ASP A 182 -15.94 -2.00 7.82
CA ASP A 182 -15.07 -1.09 7.06
C ASP A 182 -14.57 0.09 7.91
N ASP A 183 -15.46 0.69 8.70
CA ASP A 183 -15.15 1.83 9.58
C ASP A 183 -14.22 1.45 10.75
N GLU A 184 -14.08 0.17 11.08
CA GLU A 184 -13.27 -0.32 12.21
C GLU A 184 -11.94 -0.95 11.77
N LEU A 185 -11.78 -1.23 10.48
CA LEU A 185 -10.52 -1.69 9.89
C LEU A 185 -9.52 -0.53 9.80
N LEU A 186 -8.22 -0.84 9.89
CA LEU A 186 -7.14 0.14 9.80
C LEU A 186 -7.07 0.84 8.43
N THR A 187 -7.69 0.25 7.40
CA THR A 187 -7.81 0.84 6.06
C THR A 187 -8.84 1.96 5.98
N ASN A 188 -9.61 2.22 7.04
CA ASN A 188 -10.56 3.35 7.13
C ASN A 188 -9.87 4.73 7.05
N CYS A 189 -8.53 4.77 7.02
CA CYS A 189 -7.75 5.99 6.94
C CYS A 189 -7.93 6.78 5.63
N THR A 190 -8.56 6.20 4.61
CA THR A 190 -8.79 6.78 3.29
C THR A 190 -10.22 6.55 2.79
N GLU A 191 -10.72 7.46 1.94
CA GLU A 191 -12.00 7.31 1.22
C GLU A 191 -12.00 6.08 0.29
N PHE A 192 -10.86 5.78 -0.33
CA PHE A 192 -10.71 4.64 -1.23
C PHE A 192 -10.01 3.51 -0.48
N SER A 193 -10.73 2.88 0.47
CA SER A 193 -10.20 1.82 1.33
C SER A 193 -10.04 0.48 0.60
N THR A 194 -10.81 0.27 -0.47
CA THR A 194 -10.83 -0.95 -1.27
C THR A 194 -9.99 -0.77 -2.53
N PRO A 195 -8.92 -1.57 -2.72
CA PRO A 195 -8.12 -1.50 -3.93
C PRO A 195 -8.92 -1.88 -5.17
N ASP A 196 -8.77 -1.09 -6.23
CA ASP A 196 -9.26 -1.46 -7.56
C ASP A 196 -8.35 -2.53 -8.19
N LEU A 197 -7.04 -2.37 -8.01
CA LEU A 197 -6.00 -3.23 -8.57
C LEU A 197 -4.99 -3.64 -7.49
N LEU A 198 -4.70 -4.93 -7.39
CA LEU A 198 -3.55 -5.48 -6.67
C LEU A 198 -2.47 -5.93 -7.64
N ILE A 199 -1.27 -5.39 -7.50
CA ILE A 199 -0.07 -5.83 -8.21
C ILE A 199 0.79 -6.64 -7.24
N ARG A 200 1.21 -7.85 -7.64
CA ARG A 200 2.23 -8.61 -6.92
C ARG A 200 3.32 -9.07 -7.86
N THR A 201 4.52 -8.53 -7.64
CA THR A 201 5.72 -8.85 -8.40
C THR A 201 6.24 -10.26 -8.10
N SER A 202 7.27 -10.67 -8.83
CA SER A 202 8.02 -11.94 -8.72
C SER A 202 7.29 -13.22 -9.15
N GLY A 203 6.12 -13.09 -9.79
CA GLY A 203 5.35 -14.21 -10.33
C GLY A 203 4.56 -15.04 -9.32
N GLU A 204 4.60 -14.68 -8.04
CA GLU A 204 3.86 -15.40 -6.99
C GLU A 204 2.36 -15.07 -7.04
N GLN A 205 1.51 -16.08 -7.19
CA GLN A 205 0.06 -15.90 -7.34
C GLN A 205 -0.70 -16.14 -6.04
N ARG A 206 -0.55 -15.21 -5.09
CA ARG A 206 -1.28 -15.19 -3.81
C ARG A 206 -1.28 -13.79 -3.22
N ILE A 207 -2.19 -13.52 -2.30
CA ILE A 207 -2.28 -12.21 -1.63
C ILE A 207 -1.49 -12.14 -0.32
N SER A 208 -1.04 -13.29 0.21
CA SER A 208 -0.18 -13.38 1.41
C SER A 208 -0.69 -12.59 2.62
N ASN A 209 -1.99 -12.70 2.93
CA ASN A 209 -2.60 -12.04 4.08
C ASN A 209 -2.53 -10.49 4.01
N PHE A 210 -2.37 -9.92 2.82
CA PHE A 210 -2.51 -8.48 2.60
C PHE A 210 -3.99 -8.14 2.32
N MET A 211 -4.52 -7.10 2.98
CA MET A 211 -5.83 -6.50 2.74
C MET A 211 -6.97 -7.52 2.50
N LEU A 212 -7.06 -8.56 3.34
CA LEU A 212 -7.95 -9.72 3.09
C LEU A 212 -9.41 -9.34 2.86
N TRP A 213 -9.92 -8.39 3.65
CA TRP A 213 -11.30 -7.92 3.54
C TRP A 213 -11.50 -7.05 2.29
N GLN A 214 -10.58 -6.11 2.08
CA GLN A 214 -10.64 -5.11 1.03
C GLN A 214 -10.40 -5.72 -0.36
N LEU A 215 -9.72 -6.86 -0.47
CA LEU A 215 -9.41 -7.50 -1.75
C LEU A 215 -10.56 -8.33 -2.35
N ALA A 216 -11.74 -8.36 -1.72
CA ALA A 216 -12.85 -9.25 -2.10
C ALA A 216 -13.25 -9.16 -3.59
N TYR A 217 -13.17 -7.96 -4.18
CA TYR A 217 -13.51 -7.70 -5.60
C TYR A 217 -12.38 -7.00 -6.37
N THR A 218 -11.16 -7.00 -5.82
CA THR A 218 -10.01 -6.35 -6.43
C THR A 218 -9.50 -7.16 -7.62
N GLU A 219 -9.14 -6.46 -8.70
CA GLU A 219 -8.49 -7.09 -9.84
C GLU A 219 -7.04 -7.44 -9.50
N LEU A 220 -6.59 -8.63 -9.86
CA LEU A 220 -5.27 -9.13 -9.49
C LEU A 220 -4.34 -9.19 -10.72
N TYR A 221 -3.13 -8.64 -10.59
CA TYR A 221 -2.09 -8.64 -11.60
C TYR A 221 -0.76 -9.18 -11.04
N PHE A 222 -0.19 -10.18 -11.68
CA PHE A 222 0.96 -10.95 -11.17
C PHE A 222 2.13 -10.95 -12.18
N PRO A 223 2.89 -9.84 -12.30
CA PRO A 223 4.05 -9.81 -13.17
C PRO A 223 5.17 -10.71 -12.64
N ILE A 224 5.88 -11.38 -13.55
CA ILE A 224 7.00 -12.27 -13.23
C ILE A 224 8.21 -11.47 -12.73
N LYS A 225 8.35 -10.21 -13.18
CA LYS A 225 9.47 -9.34 -12.85
C LYS A 225 9.59 -9.13 -11.34
N LYS A 226 10.80 -9.17 -10.79
CA LYS A 226 11.07 -8.94 -9.35
C LYS A 226 10.95 -7.45 -9.06
N PHE A 227 10.50 -7.09 -7.86
CA PHE A 227 10.22 -5.69 -7.52
C PHE A 227 11.37 -4.71 -7.80
N PRO A 228 12.66 -5.03 -7.54
CA PRO A 228 13.74 -4.08 -7.83
C PRO A 228 13.98 -3.80 -9.32
N ASP A 229 13.55 -4.70 -10.20
CA ASP A 229 13.61 -4.52 -11.66
C ASP A 229 12.30 -3.89 -12.21
N PHE A 230 11.27 -3.67 -11.37
CA PHE A 230 9.98 -3.13 -11.80
C PHE A 230 10.11 -1.64 -12.16
N GLU A 231 9.65 -1.28 -13.36
CA GLU A 231 9.86 0.02 -14.00
C GLU A 231 8.51 0.65 -14.41
N GLU A 232 8.54 1.91 -14.84
CA GLU A 232 7.37 2.64 -15.34
C GLU A 232 6.55 1.83 -16.36
N GLN A 233 7.20 1.20 -17.35
CA GLN A 233 6.50 0.44 -18.39
C GLN A 233 5.72 -0.74 -17.80
N ASP A 234 6.26 -1.44 -16.80
CA ASP A 234 5.53 -2.54 -16.16
C ASP A 234 4.31 -2.04 -15.38
N TYR A 235 4.43 -0.84 -14.79
CA TYR A 235 3.31 -0.23 -14.09
C TYR A 235 2.20 0.17 -15.08
N VAL A 236 2.58 0.75 -16.22
CA VAL A 236 1.66 1.05 -17.34
C VAL A 236 0.97 -0.22 -17.83
N GLU A 237 1.71 -1.32 -18.03
CA GLU A 237 1.12 -2.60 -18.43
C GLU A 237 0.10 -3.13 -17.42
N ALA A 238 0.40 -3.01 -16.12
CA ALA A 238 -0.53 -3.40 -15.05
C ALA A 238 -1.83 -2.56 -15.09
N LEU A 239 -1.70 -1.25 -15.30
CA LEU A 239 -2.83 -0.33 -15.41
C LEU A 239 -3.65 -0.58 -16.68
N ILE A 240 -3.01 -0.81 -17.83
CA ILE A 240 -3.70 -1.21 -19.07
C ILE A 240 -4.43 -2.54 -18.87
N SER A 241 -3.81 -3.51 -18.19
CA SER A 241 -4.45 -4.80 -17.87
C SER A 241 -5.72 -4.58 -17.05
N PHE A 242 -5.71 -3.65 -16.08
CA PHE A 242 -6.89 -3.27 -15.31
C PHE A 242 -7.97 -2.62 -16.19
N GLN A 243 -7.62 -1.63 -17.02
CA GLN A 243 -8.58 -0.90 -17.86
C GLN A 243 -9.30 -1.80 -18.89
N LYS A 244 -8.67 -2.91 -19.29
CA LYS A 244 -9.26 -3.88 -20.22
C LYS A 244 -10.28 -4.84 -19.59
N ARG A 245 -10.44 -4.86 -18.26
CA ARG A 245 -11.35 -5.81 -17.58
C ARG A 245 -12.77 -5.28 -17.55
N ASP A 246 -13.72 -6.14 -17.94
CA ASP A 246 -15.15 -5.87 -17.84
C ASP A 246 -15.63 -6.12 -16.40
N ARG A 247 -15.69 -5.05 -15.60
CA ARG A 247 -16.09 -5.10 -14.18
C ARG A 247 -17.58 -5.40 -14.04
N ARG A 248 -17.90 -6.67 -13.84
CA ARG A 248 -19.27 -7.15 -13.59
C ARG A 248 -19.37 -7.57 -12.13
N PHE A 249 -19.63 -6.62 -11.23
CA PHE A 249 -19.85 -6.87 -9.80
C PHE A 249 -21.19 -7.59 -9.52
N GLY A 250 -21.42 -8.73 -10.19
CA GLY A 250 -22.67 -9.50 -10.09
C GLY A 250 -23.91 -8.88 -10.76
N GLY A 251 -23.82 -7.67 -11.32
CA GLY A 251 -24.89 -6.97 -12.05
C GLY A 251 -24.64 -6.86 -13.57
N LYS A 252 -25.71 -6.91 -14.37
CA LYS A 252 -25.68 -6.72 -15.83
C LYS A 252 -25.08 -5.36 -16.21
N LYS A 253 -24.36 -5.33 -17.35
CA LYS A 253 -23.82 -4.12 -18.00
C LYS A 253 -24.79 -2.95 -17.89
N TYR A 254 -24.33 -1.85 -17.29
CA TYR A 254 -24.92 -0.55 -17.58
C TYR A 254 -24.39 -0.15 -18.96
N THR A 255 -25.26 -0.28 -19.97
CA THR A 255 -25.12 0.36 -21.29
C THR A 255 -25.15 1.86 -21.18
#